data_AF-A0A1M6DWT9-F1
#
_entry.id   AF-A0A1M6DWT9-F1
#
_cell.length_a   1.000
_cell.length_b   1.000
_cell.length_c   1.000
_cell.angle_alpha   90.00
_cell.angle_beta   90.00
_cell.angle_gamma   90.00
#
_symmetry.space_group_name_H-M   'P 1'
#
loop_
_entity.id
_entity.type
_entity.pdbx_description
1 polymer ?
#
loop_
_entity_poly.entity_id
_entity_poly.type
_entity_poly.pdbx_seq_one_letter_code
_entity_poly.pdbx_strand_id
1 'polypeptide(L)'
;MEKSRTLRVYTRTGDRGETSLLGGSRVNKDSLRVSAYGTVDEAGAALALARSLACCTWAQEVAARVQKELFVVCSELARPEIPAGGTRVGNEMIGRLEKDIDEGLEQIPTLRGFAVSGHVPAEAAFDLARTITRRAERLVVRLSRREAVREEIIRYLNRLSDLLFVLARVEAHEHLVKLVMTRVLEKTRGSGNVREAITLDIARQIAAAAEEKARQIGVPMVIVVADGAGNPVLLERMHGALLASLDIAAGKAYTAVALKMETEKLSVLAAPGGPLYGINTTNGGRIVPFGGGIPLYQENNIVGAIGISGGSVEQDIEVAQAGAEKWNQLQCQ
;
A
#
# COMPACT_ATOMS: atom_id res chain seq x y z
N MET A 1 28.64 36.93 32.67
CA MET A 1 28.04 37.20 31.33
C MET A 1 28.93 36.55 30.28
N GLU A 2 28.62 35.31 29.91
CA GLU A 2 29.37 34.55 28.92
C GLU A 2 28.87 34.95 27.52
N LYS A 3 29.75 35.56 26.71
CA LYS A 3 29.39 36.03 25.37
C LYS A 3 29.13 34.82 24.48
N SER A 4 27.86 34.58 24.14
CA SER A 4 27.47 33.69 23.04
C SER A 4 28.20 34.15 21.77
N ARG A 5 29.21 33.37 21.37
CA ARG A 5 30.05 33.65 20.21
C ARG A 5 29.20 33.31 18.99
N THR A 6 28.58 34.33 18.38
CA THR A 6 27.88 34.16 17.10
C THR A 6 28.88 33.63 16.09
N LEU A 7 28.75 32.36 15.69
CA LEU A 7 29.57 31.73 14.67
C LEU A 7 29.37 32.50 13.36
N ARG A 8 30.35 33.33 12.99
CA ARG A 8 30.39 33.94 11.66
C ARG A 8 30.79 32.86 10.66
N VAL A 9 29.91 32.61 9.68
CA VAL A 9 30.11 31.58 8.66
C VAL A 9 31.26 31.92 7.70
N TYR A 10 31.50 33.21 7.41
CA TYR A 10 32.59 33.65 6.53
C TYR A 10 33.81 34.14 7.33
N THR A 11 35.00 33.69 6.93
CA THR A 11 36.29 34.06 7.56
C THR A 11 37.20 34.93 6.68
N ARG A 12 36.90 35.04 5.37
CA ARG A 12 37.72 35.70 4.33
C ARG A 12 39.12 35.09 4.11
N THR A 13 39.48 34.02 4.81
CA THR A 13 40.82 33.39 4.73
C THR A 13 41.08 32.66 3.40
N GLY A 14 40.01 32.37 2.65
CA GLY A 14 40.06 31.70 1.35
C GLY A 14 39.86 32.61 0.13
N ASP A 15 39.82 33.93 0.31
CA ASP A 15 39.55 34.90 -0.77
C ASP A 15 40.70 34.94 -1.80
N ARG A 16 41.90 34.49 -1.41
CA ARG A 16 43.07 34.36 -2.30
C ARG A 16 43.12 33.06 -3.11
N GLY A 17 42.05 32.25 -3.09
CA GLY A 17 41.97 31.00 -3.84
C GLY A 17 42.48 29.75 -3.11
N GLU A 18 42.85 29.87 -1.84
CA GLU A 18 43.32 28.75 -1.01
C GLU A 18 42.26 28.31 0.02
N THR A 19 42.40 27.09 0.54
CA THR A 19 41.58 26.53 1.61
C THR A 19 42.42 25.66 2.55
N SER A 20 41.95 25.45 3.77
CA SER A 20 42.58 24.53 4.73
C SER A 20 41.93 23.16 4.67
N LEU A 21 42.75 22.11 4.63
CA LEU A 21 42.34 20.72 4.77
C LEU A 21 42.10 20.39 6.26
N LEU A 22 41.37 19.29 6.51
CA LEU A 22 41.28 18.73 7.85
C LEU A 22 42.67 18.20 8.23
N GLY A 23 43.31 18.81 9.23
CA GLY A 23 44.72 18.59 9.54
C GLY A 23 45.58 19.85 9.42
N GLY A 24 45.04 20.95 8.88
CA GLY A 24 45.64 22.28 8.96
C GLY A 24 46.53 22.69 7.78
N SER A 25 46.88 21.77 6.88
CA SER A 25 47.59 22.11 5.65
C SER A 25 46.73 22.98 4.73
N ARG A 26 47.35 23.97 4.08
CA ARG A 26 46.69 24.83 3.07
C ARG A 26 46.97 24.32 1.67
N VAL A 27 45.93 24.32 0.83
CA VAL A 27 45.98 23.92 -0.58
C VAL A 27 45.19 24.91 -1.43
N ASN A 28 45.48 24.97 -2.73
CA ASN A 28 44.64 25.71 -3.66
C ASN A 28 43.25 25.05 -3.78
N LYS A 29 42.21 25.86 -3.95
CA LYS A 29 40.81 25.41 -4.09
C LYS A 29 40.57 24.59 -5.36
N ASP A 30 41.42 24.73 -6.37
CA ASP A 30 41.39 23.94 -7.61
C ASP A 30 42.20 22.63 -7.52
N SER A 31 42.81 22.33 -6.36
CA SER A 31 43.53 21.08 -6.16
C SER A 31 42.61 19.88 -6.34
N LEU A 32 43.18 18.77 -6.80
CA LEU A 32 42.44 17.55 -7.11
C LEU A 32 41.76 16.98 -5.86
N ARG A 33 42.38 17.10 -4.68
CA ARG A 33 41.80 16.69 -3.40
C ARG A 33 40.55 17.50 -3.06
N VAL A 34 40.58 18.83 -3.23
CA VAL A 34 39.43 19.71 -3.01
C VAL A 34 38.30 19.39 -3.98
N SER A 35 38.64 19.17 -5.25
CA SER A 35 37.67 18.74 -6.27
C SER A 35 37.04 17.39 -5.94
N ALA A 36 37.81 16.44 -5.40
CA ALA A 36 37.33 15.12 -5.05
C ALA A 36 36.30 15.15 -3.92
N TYR A 37 36.65 15.67 -2.73
CA TYR A 37 35.69 15.73 -1.62
C TYR A 37 34.55 16.71 -1.90
N GLY A 38 34.77 17.78 -2.66
CA GLY A 38 33.72 18.70 -3.08
C GLY A 38 32.68 18.04 -3.99
N THR A 39 33.10 17.12 -4.86
CA THR A 39 32.16 16.35 -5.70
C THR A 39 31.42 15.28 -4.88
N VAL A 40 32.03 14.73 -3.83
CA VAL A 40 31.33 13.85 -2.87
C VAL A 40 30.26 14.63 -2.09
N ASP A 41 30.56 15.87 -1.69
CA ASP A 41 29.59 16.77 -1.06
C ASP A 41 28.41 17.10 -2.00
N GLU A 42 28.70 17.37 -3.28
CA GLU A 42 27.69 17.54 -4.32
C GLU A 42 26.80 16.28 -4.48
N ALA A 43 27.39 15.08 -4.45
CA ALA A 43 26.63 13.82 -4.48
C ALA A 43 25.71 13.70 -3.25
N GLY A 44 26.19 14.11 -2.07
CA GLY A 44 25.42 14.14 -0.83
C GLY A 44 24.24 15.12 -0.89
N ALA A 45 24.42 16.29 -1.50
CA ALA A 45 23.37 17.27 -1.73
C ALA A 45 22.32 16.76 -2.74
N ALA A 46 22.75 16.12 -3.83
CA ALA A 46 21.84 15.49 -4.80
C ALA A 46 21.04 14.34 -4.16
N LEU A 47 21.68 13.54 -3.30
CA LEU A 47 21.00 12.50 -2.51
C LEU A 47 19.98 13.10 -1.53
N ALA A 48 20.27 14.26 -0.93
CA ALA A 48 19.34 14.97 -0.06
C ALA A 48 18.05 15.34 -0.81
N LEU A 49 18.20 15.87 -2.02
CA LEU A 49 17.09 16.21 -2.90
C LEU A 49 16.30 14.94 -3.25
N ALA A 50 16.98 13.87 -3.68
CA ALA A 50 16.33 12.61 -3.99
C ALA A 50 15.51 12.06 -2.81
N ARG A 51 16.10 12.04 -1.60
CA ARG A 51 15.42 11.64 -0.37
C ARG A 51 14.17 12.47 -0.07
N SER A 52 14.21 13.78 -0.32
CA SER A 52 13.06 14.66 -0.07
C SER A 52 11.88 14.42 -1.02
N LEU A 53 12.14 13.86 -2.20
CA LEU A 53 11.14 13.53 -3.21
C LEU A 53 10.65 12.08 -3.11
N ALA A 54 11.44 11.22 -2.45
CA ALA A 54 11.18 9.79 -2.29
C ALA A 54 9.87 9.54 -1.53
N CYS A 55 9.11 8.53 -1.98
CA CYS A 55 7.84 8.13 -1.39
C CYS A 55 7.89 6.75 -0.72
N CYS A 56 8.95 5.97 -0.93
CA CYS A 56 9.20 4.71 -0.23
C CYS A 56 9.96 4.99 1.08
N THR A 57 9.41 4.55 2.22
CA THR A 57 10.02 4.75 3.54
C THR A 57 11.39 4.09 3.63
N TRP A 58 11.53 2.87 3.10
CA TRP A 58 12.81 2.16 3.07
C TRP A 58 13.89 2.96 2.31
N ALA A 59 13.56 3.48 1.12
CA ALA A 59 14.49 4.29 0.35
C ALA A 59 14.91 5.57 1.08
N GLN A 60 13.99 6.19 1.83
CA GLN A 60 14.29 7.37 2.65
C GLN A 60 15.26 7.06 3.79
N GLU A 61 15.07 5.94 4.49
CA GLU A 61 15.92 5.50 5.59
C GLU A 61 17.33 5.15 5.11
N VAL A 62 17.43 4.38 4.02
CA VAL A 62 18.69 4.04 3.36
C VAL A 62 19.41 5.31 2.93
N ALA A 63 18.73 6.23 2.23
CA ALA A 63 19.33 7.48 1.80
C ALA A 63 19.82 8.34 2.98
N ALA A 64 19.05 8.44 4.06
CA ALA A 64 19.43 9.20 5.25
C ALA A 64 20.70 8.63 5.93
N ARG A 65 20.84 7.29 5.96
CA ARG A 65 22.05 6.62 6.44
C ARG A 65 23.24 6.96 5.53
N VAL A 66 23.09 6.80 4.23
CA VAL A 66 24.14 7.07 3.24
C VAL A 66 24.60 8.53 3.28
N GLN A 67 23.69 9.50 3.51
CA GLN A 67 24.09 10.91 3.68
C GLN A 67 25.08 11.11 4.85
N LYS A 68 24.86 10.42 5.98
CA LYS A 68 25.79 10.46 7.12
C LYS A 68 27.13 9.80 6.77
N GLU A 69 27.09 8.72 6.01
CA GLU A 69 28.28 7.99 5.56
C GLU A 69 29.11 8.80 4.54
N LEU A 70 28.46 9.53 3.64
CA LEU A 70 29.13 10.46 2.72
C LEU A 70 29.87 11.58 3.46
N PHE A 71 29.36 12.03 4.62
CA PHE A 71 30.09 12.97 5.47
C PHE A 71 31.39 12.38 6.01
N VAL A 72 31.40 11.08 6.35
CA VAL A 72 32.61 10.35 6.74
C VAL A 72 33.59 10.26 5.56
N VAL A 73 33.09 9.94 4.36
CA VAL A 73 33.89 9.90 3.13
C VAL A 73 34.54 11.26 2.86
N CYS A 74 33.78 12.36 2.93
CA CYS A 74 34.29 13.73 2.79
C CYS A 74 35.36 14.05 3.83
N SER A 75 35.10 13.72 5.10
CA SER A 75 36.04 13.95 6.19
C SER A 75 37.36 13.20 6.00
N GLU A 76 37.30 11.97 5.48
CA GLU A 76 38.49 11.16 5.23
C GLU A 76 39.29 11.70 4.03
N LEU A 77 38.62 12.05 2.93
CA LEU A 77 39.27 12.65 1.75
C LEU A 77 39.90 14.01 2.04
N ALA A 78 39.28 14.82 2.90
CA ALA A 78 39.78 16.12 3.30
C ALA A 78 40.97 16.05 4.27
N ARG A 79 41.38 14.85 4.72
CA ARG A 79 42.44 14.65 5.71
C ARG A 79 43.61 13.82 5.15
N PRO A 80 44.73 14.45 4.74
CA PRO A 80 45.87 13.74 4.13
C PRO A 80 46.59 12.77 5.07
N GLU A 81 46.67 13.12 6.36
CA GLU A 81 47.36 12.33 7.38
C GLU A 81 46.36 11.57 8.25
N ILE A 82 46.54 10.25 8.33
CA ILE A 82 45.62 9.32 9.00
C ILE A 82 45.84 9.39 10.53
N PRO A 83 44.92 9.95 11.33
CA PRO A 83 45.07 9.98 12.79
C PRO A 83 44.62 8.65 13.40
N ALA A 84 45.26 8.20 14.47
CA ALA A 84 44.75 7.09 15.28
C ALA A 84 43.39 7.49 15.92
N GLY A 85 42.32 6.72 15.66
CA GLY A 85 41.05 6.83 16.38
C GLY A 85 39.99 7.82 15.84
N GLY A 86 39.53 7.67 14.59
CA GLY A 86 38.36 8.38 14.06
C GLY A 86 37.41 7.46 13.27
N THR A 87 36.16 7.85 13.07
CA THR A 87 35.23 7.14 12.17
C THR A 87 35.77 7.17 10.76
N ARG A 88 35.88 6.00 10.13
CA ARG A 88 36.46 5.83 8.79
C ARG A 88 35.55 4.99 7.92
N VAL A 89 35.75 5.11 6.61
CA VAL A 89 35.18 4.17 5.66
C VAL A 89 35.79 2.79 5.90
N GLY A 90 34.94 1.80 6.12
CA GLY A 90 35.32 0.42 6.44
C GLY A 90 34.45 -0.61 5.71
N ASN A 91 34.87 -1.88 5.77
CA ASN A 91 34.16 -2.98 5.10
C ASN A 91 32.70 -3.13 5.55
N GLU A 92 32.38 -2.79 6.80
CA GLU A 92 31.00 -2.81 7.31
C GLU A 92 30.08 -1.83 6.57
N MET A 93 30.57 -0.64 6.22
CA MET A 93 29.79 0.33 5.44
C MET A 93 29.52 -0.20 4.03
N ILE A 94 30.51 -0.84 3.42
CA ILE A 94 30.40 -1.43 2.07
C ILE A 94 29.42 -2.62 2.08
N GLY A 95 29.56 -3.52 3.06
CA GLY A 95 28.66 -4.68 3.21
C GLY A 95 27.20 -4.27 3.45
N ARG A 96 26.97 -3.13 4.13
CA ARG A 96 25.62 -2.55 4.26
C ARG A 96 25.07 -2.05 2.93
N LEU A 97 25.89 -1.43 2.06
CA LEU A 97 25.44 -1.05 0.71
C LEU A 97 25.07 -2.28 -0.12
N GLU A 98 25.86 -3.35 -0.04
CA GLU A 98 25.60 -4.61 -0.75
C GLU A 98 24.29 -5.25 -0.29
N LYS A 99 24.06 -5.32 1.03
CA LYS A 99 22.80 -5.80 1.58
C LYS A 99 21.60 -4.99 1.09
N ASP A 100 21.70 -3.66 1.11
CA ASP A 100 20.60 -2.79 0.67
C ASP A 100 20.35 -2.89 -0.85
N ILE A 101 21.38 -3.18 -1.64
CA ILE A 101 21.23 -3.48 -3.07
C ILE A 101 20.41 -4.76 -3.24
N ASP A 102 20.77 -5.83 -2.55
CA ASP A 102 20.06 -7.11 -2.63
C ASP A 102 18.59 -6.96 -2.20
N GLU A 103 18.35 -6.30 -1.06
CA GLU A 103 17.01 -6.03 -0.54
C GLU A 103 16.16 -5.14 -1.48
N GLY A 104 16.78 -4.16 -2.14
CA GLY A 104 16.08 -3.33 -3.12
C GLY A 104 15.77 -4.05 -4.43
N LEU A 105 16.62 -5.01 -4.84
CA LEU A 105 16.38 -5.83 -6.03
C LEU A 105 15.22 -6.81 -5.83
N GLU A 106 15.01 -7.31 -4.61
CA GLU A 106 13.85 -8.16 -4.26
C GLU A 106 12.51 -7.40 -4.34
N GLN A 107 12.52 -6.07 -4.20
CA GLN A 107 11.33 -5.23 -4.22
C GLN A 107 10.86 -4.83 -5.63
N ILE A 108 11.63 -5.12 -6.67
CA ILE A 108 11.33 -4.67 -8.05
C ILE A 108 11.20 -5.85 -9.02
N PRO A 109 10.41 -5.71 -10.10
CA PRO A 109 10.40 -6.67 -11.18
C PRO A 109 11.80 -6.82 -11.81
N THR A 110 12.10 -8.01 -12.33
CA THR A 110 13.37 -8.29 -13.00
C THR A 110 13.64 -7.28 -14.12
N LEU A 111 14.75 -6.54 -13.99
CA LEU A 111 15.16 -5.54 -14.97
C LEU A 111 15.63 -6.22 -16.27
N ARG A 112 15.03 -5.86 -17.40
CA ARG A 112 15.44 -6.32 -18.73
C ARG A 112 15.86 -5.12 -19.57
N GLY A 113 17.13 -5.10 -19.99
CA GLY A 113 17.69 -4.03 -20.82
C GLY A 113 18.06 -2.77 -20.02
N PHE A 114 18.37 -1.69 -20.75
CA PHE A 114 18.76 -0.41 -20.16
C PHE A 114 17.54 0.36 -19.63
N ALA A 115 17.66 0.91 -18.42
CA ALA A 115 16.63 1.76 -17.82
C ALA A 115 16.82 3.22 -18.23
N VAL A 116 15.76 3.85 -18.74
CA VAL A 116 15.69 5.30 -18.95
C VAL A 116 15.16 5.93 -17.67
N SER A 117 15.80 7.02 -17.24
CA SER A 117 15.39 7.76 -16.05
C SER A 117 14.34 8.81 -16.38
N GLY A 118 13.45 9.13 -15.44
CA GLY A 118 12.60 10.32 -15.51
C GLY A 118 11.10 10.08 -15.49
N HIS A 119 10.63 8.90 -15.09
CA HIS A 119 9.20 8.65 -14.94
C HIS A 119 8.62 9.35 -13.71
N VAL A 120 9.43 9.48 -12.65
CA VAL A 120 9.07 10.22 -11.43
C VAL A 120 10.21 11.11 -10.92
N PRO A 121 9.91 12.22 -10.21
CA PRO A 121 10.95 13.15 -9.73
C PRO A 121 11.99 12.51 -8.81
N ALA A 122 11.57 11.60 -7.91
CA ALA A 122 12.47 10.92 -6.98
C ALA A 122 13.49 10.02 -7.71
N GLU A 123 13.00 9.20 -8.64
CA GLU A 123 13.82 8.35 -9.52
C GLU A 123 14.87 9.18 -10.27
N ALA A 124 14.44 10.27 -10.92
CA ALA A 124 15.33 11.16 -11.66
C ALA A 124 16.42 11.76 -10.76
N ALA A 125 16.05 12.15 -9.53
CA ALA A 125 16.98 12.70 -8.57
C ALA A 125 17.98 11.65 -8.04
N PHE A 126 17.56 10.39 -7.81
CA PHE A 126 18.47 9.30 -7.45
C PHE A 126 19.44 8.99 -8.59
N ASP A 127 18.98 8.97 -9.85
CA ASP A 127 19.85 8.81 -11.01
C ASP A 127 20.82 9.99 -11.19
N LEU A 128 20.39 11.21 -10.92
CA LEU A 128 21.28 12.37 -10.89
C LEU A 128 22.37 12.19 -9.83
N ALA A 129 22.00 11.85 -8.60
CA ALA A 129 22.95 11.55 -7.52
C ALA A 129 23.93 10.43 -7.94
N ARG A 130 23.44 9.38 -8.60
CA ARG A 130 24.27 8.29 -9.13
C ARG A 130 25.34 8.79 -10.11
N THR A 131 24.98 9.65 -11.06
CA THR A 131 25.95 10.17 -12.04
C THR A 131 27.02 11.05 -11.38
N ILE A 132 26.64 11.82 -10.35
CA ILE A 132 27.55 12.65 -9.57
C ILE A 132 28.48 11.78 -8.71
N THR A 133 27.96 10.72 -8.08
CA THR A 133 28.77 9.71 -7.37
C THR A 133 29.82 9.09 -8.29
N ARG A 134 29.44 8.72 -9.52
CA ARG A 134 30.41 8.21 -10.52
C ARG A 134 31.43 9.27 -10.94
N ARG A 135 31.06 10.56 -10.95
CA ARG A 135 32.00 11.66 -11.19
C ARG A 135 32.98 11.80 -10.03
N ALA A 136 32.51 11.73 -8.79
CA ALA A 136 33.33 11.73 -7.59
C ALA A 136 34.31 10.54 -7.60
N GLU A 137 33.82 9.33 -7.90
CA GLU A 137 34.64 8.12 -8.04
C GLU A 137 35.81 8.33 -9.00
N ARG A 138 35.56 8.87 -10.21
CA ARG A 138 36.63 9.15 -11.19
C ARG A 138 37.66 10.15 -10.67
N LEU A 139 37.24 11.18 -9.92
CA LEU A 139 38.15 12.15 -9.32
C LEU A 139 38.99 11.54 -8.20
N VAL A 140 38.38 10.70 -7.35
CA VAL A 140 39.07 9.98 -6.29
C VAL A 140 40.08 8.97 -6.86
N VAL A 141 39.72 8.24 -7.91
CA VAL A 141 40.65 7.33 -8.63
C VAL A 141 41.79 8.12 -9.28
N ARG A 142 41.52 9.33 -9.78
CA ARG A 142 42.59 10.20 -10.30
C ARG A 142 43.50 10.69 -9.17
N LEU A 143 42.95 10.99 -8.00
CA LEU A 143 43.67 11.42 -6.81
C LEU A 143 44.56 10.30 -6.26
N SER A 144 44.07 9.06 -6.21
CA SER A 144 44.82 7.91 -5.67
C SER A 144 46.08 7.56 -6.47
N ARG A 145 46.17 7.99 -7.74
CA ARG A 145 47.38 7.86 -8.56
C ARG A 145 48.49 8.85 -8.20
N ARG A 146 48.18 9.88 -7.40
CA ARG A 146 49.09 11.00 -7.09
C ARG A 146 49.34 11.15 -5.59
N GLU A 147 48.34 10.86 -4.78
CA GLU A 147 48.36 11.03 -3.33
C GLU A 147 47.81 9.77 -2.66
N ALA A 148 48.17 9.54 -1.39
CA ALA A 148 47.62 8.43 -0.63
C ALA A 148 46.10 8.59 -0.45
N VAL A 149 45.36 7.57 -0.90
CA VAL A 149 43.90 7.42 -0.74
C VAL A 149 43.63 5.95 -0.45
N ARG A 150 42.75 5.69 0.53
CA ARG A 150 42.36 4.33 0.90
C ARG A 150 41.43 3.70 -0.12
N GLU A 151 41.67 2.44 -0.46
CA GLU A 151 40.91 1.69 -1.46
C GLU A 151 39.44 1.51 -1.06
N GLU A 152 39.14 1.48 0.23
CA GLU A 152 37.78 1.37 0.75
C GLU A 152 36.90 2.54 0.35
N ILE A 153 37.47 3.75 0.16
CA ILE A 153 36.71 4.91 -0.34
C ILE A 153 36.27 4.67 -1.79
N ILE A 154 37.18 4.16 -2.62
CA ILE A 154 36.90 3.87 -4.04
C ILE A 154 35.83 2.79 -4.14
N ARG A 155 35.99 1.69 -3.38
CA ARG A 155 35.00 0.61 -3.31
C ARG A 155 33.64 1.10 -2.83
N TYR A 156 33.60 1.97 -1.81
CA TYR A 156 32.36 2.53 -1.29
C TYR A 156 31.64 3.38 -2.35
N LEU A 157 32.34 4.29 -3.04
CA LEU A 157 31.74 5.12 -4.09
C LEU A 157 31.25 4.28 -5.28
N ASN A 158 32.00 3.25 -5.65
CA ASN A 158 31.62 2.32 -6.70
C ASN A 158 30.29 1.62 -6.35
N ARG A 159 30.22 1.00 -5.17
CA ARG A 159 29.01 0.30 -4.70
C ARG A 159 27.84 1.24 -4.43
N LEU A 160 28.12 2.46 -3.97
CA LEU A 160 27.09 3.48 -3.79
C LEU A 160 26.42 3.84 -5.13
N SER A 161 27.17 3.84 -6.24
CA SER A 161 26.57 4.10 -7.55
C SER A 161 25.60 2.99 -7.98
N ASP A 162 25.85 1.74 -7.58
CA ASP A 162 24.93 0.62 -7.78
C ASP A 162 23.69 0.77 -6.88
N LEU A 163 23.86 1.11 -5.60
CA LEU A 163 22.74 1.32 -4.68
C LEU A 163 21.82 2.46 -5.16
N LEU A 164 22.39 3.58 -5.61
CA LEU A 164 21.59 4.69 -6.14
C LEU A 164 20.81 4.31 -7.40
N PHE A 165 21.32 3.38 -8.21
CA PHE A 165 20.58 2.81 -9.33
C PHE A 165 19.36 2.01 -8.84
N VAL A 166 19.56 1.14 -7.84
CA VAL A 166 18.48 0.33 -7.25
C VAL A 166 17.42 1.21 -6.58
N LEU A 167 17.83 2.20 -5.78
CA LEU A 167 16.92 3.16 -5.14
C LEU A 167 16.05 3.89 -6.16
N ALA A 168 16.61 4.29 -7.31
CA ALA A 168 15.84 4.91 -8.38
C ALA A 168 14.74 3.97 -8.91
N ARG A 169 15.04 2.67 -9.06
CA ARG A 169 14.07 1.68 -9.56
C ARG A 169 12.99 1.33 -8.52
N VAL A 170 13.37 1.22 -7.26
CA VAL A 170 12.42 1.00 -6.15
C VAL A 170 11.41 2.15 -6.07
N GLU A 171 11.88 3.40 -6.16
CA GLU A 171 10.98 4.57 -6.17
C GLU A 171 10.05 4.59 -7.38
N ALA A 172 10.56 4.27 -8.57
CA ALA A 172 9.74 4.18 -9.77
C ALA A 172 8.65 3.10 -9.62
N HIS A 173 9.00 1.95 -9.02
CA HIS A 173 8.06 0.86 -8.79
C HIS A 173 7.00 1.22 -7.74
N GLU A 174 7.41 1.76 -6.59
CA GLU A 174 6.51 2.21 -5.52
C GLU A 174 5.49 3.23 -6.02
N HIS A 175 5.93 4.19 -6.83
CA HIS A 175 5.04 5.18 -7.42
C HIS A 175 4.04 4.55 -8.40
N LEU A 176 4.48 3.60 -9.23
CA LEU A 176 3.60 2.86 -10.13
C LEU A 176 2.53 2.07 -9.36
N VAL A 177 2.91 1.40 -8.27
CA VAL A 177 1.97 0.66 -7.41
C VAL A 177 0.93 1.62 -6.83
N LYS A 178 1.35 2.78 -6.30
CA LYS A 178 0.42 3.81 -5.79
C LYS A 178 -0.53 4.32 -6.87
N LEU A 179 -0.03 4.59 -8.08
CA LEU A 179 -0.83 5.04 -9.20
C LEU A 179 -1.89 3.99 -9.60
N VAL A 180 -1.47 2.72 -9.74
CA VAL A 180 -2.38 1.62 -10.10
C VAL A 180 -3.43 1.41 -9.01
N MET A 181 -3.04 1.38 -7.73
CA MET A 181 -3.96 1.26 -6.60
C MET A 181 -4.99 2.39 -6.58
N THR A 182 -4.54 3.64 -6.75
CA THR A 182 -5.43 4.80 -6.83
C THR A 182 -6.43 4.65 -7.96
N ARG A 183 -5.97 4.25 -9.15
CA ARG A 183 -6.83 4.06 -10.32
C ARG A 183 -7.81 2.89 -10.16
N VAL A 184 -7.39 1.81 -9.49
CA VAL A 184 -8.27 0.67 -9.16
C VAL A 184 -9.34 1.14 -8.18
N LEU A 185 -8.98 1.88 -7.13
CA LEU A 185 -9.92 2.46 -6.16
C LEU A 185 -10.88 3.45 -6.80
N GLU A 186 -10.42 4.30 -7.73
CA GLU A 186 -11.27 5.20 -8.50
C GLU A 186 -12.24 4.45 -9.41
N LYS A 187 -11.79 3.39 -10.09
CA LYS A 187 -12.67 2.55 -10.92
C LYS A 187 -13.68 1.75 -10.10
N THR A 188 -13.31 1.32 -8.88
CA THR A 188 -14.26 0.69 -7.95
C THR A 188 -15.25 1.70 -7.38
N ARG A 189 -14.86 2.97 -7.20
CA ARG A 189 -15.78 4.06 -6.83
C ARG A 189 -16.65 4.55 -7.99
N GLY A 190 -16.18 4.41 -9.23
CA GLY A 190 -16.83 4.93 -10.45
C GLY A 190 -17.64 3.92 -11.25
N SER A 191 -17.84 2.69 -10.76
CA SER A 191 -18.67 1.66 -11.44
C SER A 191 -19.81 1.11 -10.57
N GLY A 192 -20.06 1.69 -9.40
CA GLY A 192 -21.25 1.42 -8.61
C GLY A 192 -22.04 2.70 -8.47
N ASN A 193 -23.18 2.80 -9.14
CA ASN A 193 -24.23 3.73 -8.72
C ASN A 193 -24.44 3.49 -7.21
N VAL A 194 -24.03 4.42 -6.36
CA VAL A 194 -24.28 4.37 -4.91
C VAL A 194 -25.79 4.37 -4.60
N ARG A 195 -26.64 4.57 -5.63
CA ARG A 195 -28.10 4.39 -5.57
C ARG A 195 -28.60 2.96 -5.77
N GLU A 196 -27.76 2.00 -6.17
CA GLU A 196 -28.17 0.63 -6.57
C GLU A 196 -27.79 -0.47 -5.57
N ALA A 197 -27.18 -0.16 -4.43
CA ALA A 197 -26.76 -1.17 -3.45
C ALA A 197 -27.51 -1.02 -2.13
N ILE A 198 -27.93 -2.15 -1.53
CA ILE A 198 -28.42 -2.20 -0.16
C ILE A 198 -27.30 -1.72 0.79
N THR A 199 -27.43 -0.49 1.30
CA THR A 199 -26.54 0.03 2.33
C THR A 199 -26.89 -0.55 3.70
N LEU A 200 -25.99 -0.43 4.69
CA LEU A 200 -26.26 -0.88 6.06
C LEU A 200 -27.49 -0.19 6.68
N ASP A 201 -27.72 1.09 6.39
CA ASP A 201 -28.86 1.84 6.94
C ASP A 201 -30.19 1.42 6.30
N ILE A 202 -30.18 1.06 5.02
CA ILE A 202 -31.33 0.44 4.35
C ILE A 202 -31.57 -0.96 4.93
N ALA A 203 -30.51 -1.76 5.08
CA ALA A 203 -30.58 -3.12 5.64
C ALA A 203 -31.18 -3.12 7.05
N ARG A 204 -30.77 -2.17 7.91
CA ARG A 204 -31.35 -2.00 9.25
C ARG A 204 -32.85 -1.70 9.22
N GLN A 205 -33.31 -0.88 8.29
CA GLN A 205 -34.74 -0.56 8.17
C GLN A 205 -35.55 -1.76 7.70
N ILE A 206 -35.04 -2.52 6.74
CA ILE A 206 -35.64 -3.77 6.26
C ILE A 206 -35.71 -4.80 7.41
N ALA A 207 -34.59 -4.99 8.12
CA ALA A 207 -34.51 -5.93 9.23
C ALA A 207 -35.43 -5.54 10.39
N ALA A 208 -35.54 -4.25 10.73
CA ALA A 208 -36.45 -3.78 11.78
C ALA A 208 -37.93 -4.10 11.47
N ALA A 209 -38.35 -4.00 10.20
CA ALA A 209 -39.71 -4.37 9.80
C ALA A 209 -39.96 -5.87 9.92
N ALA A 210 -38.97 -6.70 9.52
CA ALA A 210 -39.03 -8.15 9.71
C ALA A 210 -39.01 -8.53 11.20
N GLU A 211 -38.18 -7.90 12.02
CA GLU A 211 -38.11 -8.14 13.46
C GLU A 211 -39.44 -7.82 14.15
N GLU A 212 -40.06 -6.68 13.81
CA GLU A 212 -41.37 -6.31 14.34
C GLU A 212 -42.43 -7.36 13.99
N LYS A 213 -42.42 -7.86 12.75
CA LYS A 213 -43.34 -8.93 12.34
C LYS A 213 -43.07 -10.24 13.08
N ALA A 214 -41.82 -10.62 13.27
CA ALA A 214 -41.43 -11.81 14.04
C ALA A 214 -41.88 -11.71 15.52
N ARG A 215 -41.78 -10.51 16.12
CA ARG A 215 -42.31 -10.23 17.47
C ARG A 215 -43.83 -10.38 17.54
N GLN A 216 -44.56 -9.90 16.53
CA GLN A 216 -46.03 -10.05 16.46
C GLN A 216 -46.47 -11.51 16.37
N ILE A 217 -45.72 -12.34 15.63
CA ILE A 217 -45.94 -13.78 15.53
C ILE A 217 -45.54 -14.50 16.82
N GLY A 218 -44.66 -13.91 17.63
CA GLY A 218 -44.17 -14.48 18.88
C GLY A 218 -43.12 -15.58 18.68
N VAL A 219 -42.46 -15.61 17.51
CA VAL A 219 -41.45 -16.60 17.16
C VAL A 219 -40.11 -15.90 16.93
N PRO A 220 -39.06 -16.16 17.74
CA PRO A 220 -37.76 -15.55 17.54
C PRO A 220 -37.06 -16.13 16.31
N MET A 221 -36.58 -15.27 15.41
CA MET A 221 -35.99 -15.66 14.13
C MET A 221 -34.58 -15.06 13.91
N VAL A 222 -33.88 -15.61 12.90
CA VAL A 222 -32.72 -15.00 12.27
C VAL A 222 -33.16 -14.25 11.03
N ILE A 223 -32.71 -13.00 10.91
CA ILE A 223 -32.99 -12.09 9.81
C ILE A 223 -31.66 -11.77 9.12
N VAL A 224 -31.57 -12.03 7.81
CA VAL A 224 -30.41 -11.68 6.98
C VAL A 224 -30.86 -10.78 5.85
N VAL A 225 -30.15 -9.67 5.66
CA VAL A 225 -30.27 -8.82 4.47
C VAL A 225 -28.96 -8.86 3.70
N ALA A 226 -29.02 -9.21 2.42
CA ALA A 226 -27.87 -9.37 1.53
C ALA A 226 -27.85 -8.32 0.41
N ASP A 227 -26.65 -8.06 -0.12
CA ASP A 227 -26.43 -7.21 -1.30
C ASP A 227 -26.79 -7.95 -2.61
N GLY A 228 -26.73 -7.23 -3.74
CA GLY A 228 -27.02 -7.78 -5.07
C GLY A 228 -26.04 -8.87 -5.54
N ALA A 229 -24.95 -9.12 -4.81
CA ALA A 229 -24.03 -10.22 -5.03
C ALA A 229 -24.31 -11.42 -4.10
N GLY A 230 -25.32 -11.34 -3.24
CA GLY A 230 -25.73 -12.41 -2.33
C GLY A 230 -24.90 -12.48 -1.05
N ASN A 231 -24.13 -11.44 -0.73
CA ASN A 231 -23.34 -11.37 0.50
C ASN A 231 -24.14 -10.66 1.60
N PRO A 232 -24.13 -11.16 2.85
CA PRO A 232 -24.80 -10.48 3.96
C PRO A 232 -24.25 -9.06 4.19
N VAL A 233 -25.14 -8.08 4.17
CA VAL A 233 -24.90 -6.71 4.63
C VAL A 233 -25.22 -6.61 6.12
N LEU A 234 -26.26 -7.33 6.57
CA LEU A 234 -26.71 -7.38 7.95
C LEU A 234 -27.20 -8.79 8.29
N LEU A 235 -26.87 -9.26 9.51
CA LEU A 235 -27.43 -10.45 10.12
C LEU A 235 -27.85 -10.09 11.55
N GLU A 236 -29.11 -10.32 11.87
CA GLU A 236 -29.67 -10.17 13.21
C GLU A 236 -30.22 -11.51 13.70
N ARG A 237 -29.90 -11.87 14.94
CA ARG A 237 -30.43 -13.07 15.58
C ARG A 237 -31.19 -12.65 16.82
N MET A 238 -32.51 -12.82 16.79
CA MET A 238 -33.35 -12.58 17.96
C MET A 238 -32.96 -13.53 19.10
N HIS A 239 -33.06 -13.05 20.34
CA HIS A 239 -32.85 -13.91 21.50
C HIS A 239 -33.84 -15.08 21.48
N GLY A 240 -33.34 -16.31 21.66
CA GLY A 240 -34.16 -17.53 21.58
C GLY A 240 -34.30 -18.14 20.18
N ALA A 241 -33.81 -17.49 19.11
CA ALA A 241 -33.84 -18.06 17.77
C ALA A 241 -32.91 -19.29 17.64
N LEU A 242 -33.34 -20.27 16.84
CA LEU A 242 -32.61 -21.52 16.59
C LEU A 242 -31.22 -21.25 15.97
N LEU A 243 -30.17 -21.88 16.49
CA LEU A 243 -28.80 -21.69 15.98
C LEU A 243 -28.65 -22.15 14.51
N ALA A 244 -29.34 -23.22 14.13
CA ALA A 244 -29.35 -23.70 12.74
C ALA A 244 -29.90 -22.65 11.75
N SER A 245 -30.70 -21.69 12.24
CA SER A 245 -31.27 -20.64 11.39
C SER A 245 -30.26 -19.60 10.92
N LEU A 246 -29.06 -19.55 11.50
CA LEU A 246 -27.98 -18.65 11.06
C LEU A 246 -27.61 -18.92 9.59
N ASP A 247 -27.24 -20.17 9.30
CA ASP A 247 -26.82 -20.56 7.96
C ASP A 247 -28.03 -20.70 7.01
N ILE A 248 -29.19 -21.12 7.52
CA ILE A 248 -30.42 -21.25 6.72
C ILE A 248 -30.90 -19.87 6.24
N ALA A 249 -30.98 -18.87 7.11
CA ALA A 249 -31.40 -17.52 6.72
C ALA A 249 -30.42 -16.90 5.71
N ALA A 250 -29.12 -17.05 5.95
CA ALA A 250 -28.09 -16.60 5.01
C ALA A 250 -28.18 -17.32 3.67
N GLY A 251 -28.39 -18.64 3.68
CA GLY A 251 -28.58 -19.45 2.49
C GLY A 251 -29.84 -19.08 1.71
N LYS A 252 -30.94 -18.75 2.38
CA LYS A 252 -32.18 -18.27 1.73
C LYS A 252 -31.97 -16.93 1.03
N ALA A 253 -31.30 -15.97 1.69
CA ALA A 253 -30.96 -14.69 1.07
C ALA A 253 -30.04 -14.87 -0.15
N TYR A 254 -28.98 -15.69 -0.01
CA TYR A 254 -28.08 -16.03 -1.11
C TYR A 254 -28.84 -16.69 -2.27
N THR A 255 -29.72 -17.66 -1.97
CA THR A 255 -30.50 -18.38 -2.99
C THR A 255 -31.40 -17.43 -3.77
N ALA A 256 -32.03 -16.49 -3.07
CA ALA A 256 -32.90 -15.50 -3.68
C ALA A 256 -32.18 -14.62 -4.72
N VAL A 257 -30.94 -14.21 -4.41
CA VAL A 257 -30.08 -13.47 -5.35
C VAL A 257 -29.58 -14.37 -6.48
N ALA A 258 -29.02 -15.52 -6.13
CA ALA A 258 -28.35 -16.41 -7.07
C ALA A 258 -29.28 -16.97 -8.16
N LEU A 259 -30.52 -17.30 -7.78
CA LEU A 259 -31.53 -17.86 -8.68
C LEU A 259 -32.57 -16.83 -9.14
N LYS A 260 -32.44 -15.58 -8.68
CA LYS A 260 -33.32 -14.47 -9.05
C LYS A 260 -34.81 -14.76 -8.79
N MET A 261 -35.10 -15.48 -7.72
CA MET A 261 -36.45 -15.95 -7.40
C MET A 261 -36.64 -16.15 -5.91
N GLU A 262 -37.88 -16.11 -5.43
CA GLU A 262 -38.20 -16.48 -4.06
C GLU A 262 -37.88 -17.95 -3.80
N THR A 263 -37.35 -18.26 -2.62
CA THR A 263 -37.01 -19.64 -2.25
C THR A 263 -38.25 -20.52 -2.08
N GLU A 264 -39.42 -19.91 -1.86
CA GLU A 264 -40.71 -20.60 -1.88
C GLU A 264 -41.01 -21.18 -3.27
N LYS A 265 -40.84 -20.38 -4.34
CA LYS A 265 -41.04 -20.83 -5.72
C LYS A 265 -40.05 -21.93 -6.10
N LEU A 266 -38.83 -21.87 -5.55
CA LEU A 266 -37.82 -22.92 -5.75
C LEU A 266 -38.23 -24.26 -5.14
N SER A 267 -38.97 -24.26 -4.02
CA SER A 267 -39.36 -25.50 -3.34
C SER A 267 -40.11 -26.48 -4.23
N VAL A 268 -40.95 -25.97 -5.14
CA VAL A 268 -41.71 -26.77 -6.11
C VAL A 268 -40.77 -27.38 -7.16
N LEU A 269 -39.79 -26.61 -7.64
CA LEU A 269 -38.85 -27.06 -8.68
C LEU A 269 -37.83 -28.06 -8.15
N ALA A 270 -37.44 -27.92 -6.88
CA ALA A 270 -36.46 -28.74 -6.20
C ALA A 270 -37.07 -29.97 -5.48
N ALA A 271 -38.40 -30.16 -5.56
CA ALA A 271 -39.07 -31.33 -5.00
C ALA A 271 -38.61 -32.64 -5.67
N PRO A 272 -38.71 -33.81 -5.00
CA PRO A 272 -38.44 -35.11 -5.63
C PRO A 272 -39.20 -35.30 -6.95
N GLY A 273 -38.47 -35.60 -8.02
CA GLY A 273 -39.02 -35.71 -9.38
C GLY A 273 -39.16 -34.38 -10.13
N GLY A 274 -38.87 -33.25 -9.49
CA GLY A 274 -38.84 -31.92 -10.10
C GLY A 274 -37.58 -31.67 -10.93
N PRO A 275 -37.60 -30.67 -11.84
CA PRO A 275 -36.52 -30.40 -12.77
C PRO A 275 -35.22 -29.94 -12.11
N LEU A 276 -35.27 -29.43 -10.87
CA LEU A 276 -34.12 -28.95 -10.10
C LEU A 276 -33.89 -29.80 -8.84
N TYR A 277 -34.37 -31.04 -8.80
CA TYR A 277 -34.14 -31.93 -7.67
C TYR A 277 -32.64 -32.09 -7.37
N GLY A 278 -32.24 -31.89 -6.11
CA GLY A 278 -30.85 -31.97 -5.66
C GLY A 278 -30.03 -30.68 -5.80
N ILE A 279 -30.62 -29.58 -6.29
CA ILE A 279 -29.93 -28.29 -6.44
C ILE A 279 -29.33 -27.76 -5.12
N ASN A 280 -29.88 -28.14 -3.96
CA ASN A 280 -29.37 -27.80 -2.63
C ASN A 280 -27.95 -28.34 -2.34
N THR A 281 -27.44 -29.29 -3.14
CA THR A 281 -26.07 -29.82 -3.01
C THR A 281 -25.03 -29.01 -3.80
N THR A 282 -25.49 -28.07 -4.64
CA THR A 282 -24.64 -27.20 -5.47
C THR A 282 -24.18 -25.96 -4.69
N ASN A 283 -23.28 -25.16 -5.27
CA ASN A 283 -22.73 -23.93 -4.67
C ASN A 283 -22.15 -24.12 -3.25
N GLY A 284 -21.63 -25.32 -2.96
CA GLY A 284 -21.11 -25.68 -1.64
C GLY A 284 -22.19 -25.82 -0.57
N GLY A 285 -23.42 -26.21 -0.96
CA GLY A 285 -24.53 -26.43 -0.02
C GLY A 285 -25.30 -25.16 0.36
N ARG A 286 -25.06 -24.03 -0.33
CA ARG A 286 -25.67 -22.73 0.02
C ARG A 286 -27.10 -22.55 -0.48
N ILE A 287 -27.56 -23.39 -1.40
CA ILE A 287 -28.90 -23.28 -1.99
C ILE A 287 -29.93 -23.87 -1.02
N VAL A 288 -30.89 -23.05 -0.59
CA VAL A 288 -31.96 -23.43 0.34
C VAL A 288 -33.30 -23.46 -0.40
N PRO A 289 -33.85 -24.66 -0.69
CA PRO A 289 -35.05 -24.82 -1.52
C PRO A 289 -36.36 -24.83 -0.71
N PHE A 290 -36.51 -23.91 0.24
CA PHE A 290 -37.78 -23.71 0.96
C PHE A 290 -37.96 -22.24 1.39
N GLY A 291 -39.22 -21.84 1.59
CA GLY A 291 -39.65 -20.45 1.72
C GLY A 291 -38.98 -19.65 2.84
N GLY A 292 -38.93 -18.32 2.65
CA GLY A 292 -38.33 -17.35 3.57
C GLY A 292 -37.20 -16.50 2.98
N GLY A 293 -36.81 -16.74 1.72
CA GLY A 293 -35.89 -15.87 0.97
C GLY A 293 -36.61 -15.12 -0.14
N ILE A 294 -36.48 -13.79 -0.16
CA ILE A 294 -37.14 -12.90 -1.14
C ILE A 294 -36.10 -11.95 -1.77
N PRO A 295 -35.96 -11.93 -3.11
CA PRO A 295 -35.10 -10.97 -3.80
C PRO A 295 -35.70 -9.55 -3.74
N LEU A 296 -34.84 -8.56 -3.57
CA LEU A 296 -35.19 -7.14 -3.55
C LEU A 296 -34.81 -6.51 -4.88
N TYR A 297 -35.80 -5.92 -5.55
CA TYR A 297 -35.63 -5.31 -6.87
C TYR A 297 -35.63 -3.78 -6.79
N GLN A 298 -34.78 -3.17 -7.60
CA GLN A 298 -34.89 -1.78 -8.00
C GLN A 298 -35.05 -1.74 -9.51
N GLU A 299 -36.18 -1.19 -9.98
CA GLU A 299 -36.60 -1.34 -11.38
C GLU A 299 -36.62 -2.83 -11.79
N ASN A 300 -35.73 -3.25 -12.68
CA ASN A 300 -35.61 -4.63 -13.15
C ASN A 300 -34.34 -5.35 -12.63
N ASN A 301 -33.56 -4.71 -11.77
CA ASN A 301 -32.30 -5.24 -11.27
C ASN A 301 -32.44 -5.73 -9.83
N ILE A 302 -31.86 -6.89 -9.53
CA ILE A 302 -31.74 -7.36 -8.14
C ILE A 302 -30.63 -6.57 -7.48
N VAL A 303 -30.99 -5.85 -6.41
CA VAL A 303 -30.06 -5.05 -5.61
C VAL A 303 -29.76 -5.66 -4.26
N GLY A 304 -30.52 -6.70 -3.87
CA GLY A 304 -30.30 -7.47 -2.66
C GLY A 304 -31.33 -8.57 -2.45
N ALA A 305 -31.35 -9.13 -1.24
CA ALA A 305 -32.38 -10.07 -0.80
C ALA A 305 -32.56 -10.01 0.71
N ILE A 306 -33.71 -10.45 1.20
CA ILE A 306 -33.93 -10.80 2.60
C ILE A 306 -34.07 -12.31 2.74
N GLY A 307 -33.51 -12.88 3.80
CA GLY A 307 -33.62 -14.28 4.18
C GLY A 307 -33.99 -14.43 5.64
N ILE A 308 -35.06 -15.17 5.93
CA ILE A 308 -35.59 -15.40 7.27
C ILE A 308 -35.58 -16.88 7.59
N SER A 309 -35.21 -17.22 8.82
CA SER A 309 -35.34 -18.58 9.34
C SER A 309 -35.58 -18.57 10.85
N GLY A 310 -36.51 -19.39 11.31
CA GLY A 310 -36.69 -19.69 12.74
C GLY A 310 -38.05 -20.28 13.11
N GLY A 311 -39.07 -20.07 12.28
CA GLY A 311 -40.43 -20.60 12.49
C GLY A 311 -40.79 -21.71 11.51
N SER A 312 -42.09 -21.87 11.26
CA SER A 312 -42.57 -22.65 10.11
C SER A 312 -42.24 -21.95 8.80
N VAL A 313 -42.31 -22.67 7.67
CA VAL A 313 -42.02 -22.09 6.35
C VAL A 313 -42.96 -20.92 6.05
N GLU A 314 -44.23 -21.02 6.43
CA GLU A 314 -45.24 -19.97 6.26
C GLU A 314 -44.89 -18.73 7.10
N GLN A 315 -44.44 -18.93 8.34
CA GLN A 315 -44.02 -17.83 9.22
C GLN A 315 -42.75 -17.16 8.70
N ASP A 316 -41.79 -17.93 8.20
CA ASP A 316 -40.57 -17.39 7.59
C ASP A 316 -40.91 -16.55 6.34
N ILE A 317 -41.86 -16.99 5.50
CA ILE A 317 -42.35 -16.22 4.34
C ILE A 317 -43.02 -14.92 4.80
N GLU A 318 -43.93 -14.99 5.78
CA GLU A 318 -44.67 -13.83 6.27
C GLU A 318 -43.74 -12.74 6.83
N VAL A 319 -42.70 -13.13 7.57
CA VAL A 319 -41.69 -12.21 8.09
C VAL A 319 -40.79 -11.67 6.98
N ALA A 320 -40.42 -12.49 6.00
CA ALA A 320 -39.62 -12.04 4.86
C ALA A 320 -40.39 -11.02 4.01
N GLN A 321 -41.70 -11.22 3.83
CA GLN A 321 -42.60 -10.30 3.12
C GLN A 321 -42.63 -8.94 3.81
N ALA A 322 -42.74 -8.88 5.14
CA ALA A 322 -42.72 -7.61 5.89
C ALA A 322 -41.43 -6.80 5.63
N GLY A 323 -40.27 -7.47 5.58
CA GLY A 323 -39.00 -6.81 5.21
C GLY A 323 -38.96 -6.36 3.75
N ALA A 324 -39.44 -7.18 2.81
CA ALA A 324 -39.49 -6.84 1.39
C ALA A 324 -40.48 -5.69 1.09
N GLU A 325 -41.62 -5.63 1.78
CA GLU A 325 -42.56 -4.51 1.71
C GLU A 325 -41.93 -3.22 2.20
N LYS A 326 -41.14 -3.27 3.29
CA LYS A 326 -40.40 -2.12 3.77
C LYS A 326 -39.41 -1.61 2.73
N TRP A 327 -38.71 -2.50 2.02
CA TRP A 327 -37.86 -2.10 0.90
C TRP A 327 -38.66 -1.36 -0.19
N ASN A 328 -39.82 -1.91 -0.61
CA ASN A 328 -40.66 -1.27 -1.62
C ASN A 328 -41.14 0.13 -1.19
N GLN A 329 -41.45 0.33 0.10
CA GLN A 329 -41.80 1.64 0.64
C GLN A 329 -40.64 2.64 0.57
N LEU A 330 -39.41 2.19 0.80
CA LEU A 330 -38.21 3.03 0.72
C LEU A 330 -37.87 3.46 -0.71
N GLN A 331 -38.32 2.70 -1.72
CA GLN A 331 -38.16 3.06 -3.13
C GLN A 331 -39.14 4.14 -3.60
N CYS A 332 -40.26 4.33 -2.88
CA CYS A 332 -41.30 5.30 -3.23
C CYS A 332 -41.11 6.69 -2.59
N GLN A 333 -40.05 6.88 -1.78
CA GLN A 333 -39.72 8.14 -1.10
C GLN A 333 -38.58 8.87 -1.80
#